data_AF-A0A3Q0CHU2-F1
#
_entry.id   AF-A0A3Q0CHU2-F1
#
_cell.length_a   1.000
_cell.length_b   1.000
_cell.length_c   1.000
_cell.angle_alpha   90.00
_cell.angle_beta   90.00
_cell.angle_gamma   90.00
#
_symmetry.space_group_name_H-M   'P 1'
#
loop_
_entity.id
_entity.type
_entity.pdbx_description
1 polymer ?
#
loop_
_entity_poly.entity_id
_entity_poly.type
_entity_poly.pdbx_seq_one_letter_code
_entity_poly.pdbx_strand_id
1 'polypeptide(L)'
;METLPLSRVQPIPASHLQPPFQIIRCSLEGLMELNGSSSQLVMELLKNAMLNQSVVLSVKGISKNVHTVSVEKCSENGMVSIAEKLQMCGLAENPTWKREGASAAETTHSMDCCCTELQKQIEKHEQILLFLLNNPTNQNKFIEMKKLLKS
;
A
#
# COMPACT_ATOMS: atom_id res chain seq x y z
N MET A 1 -4.64 24.32 -9.88
CA MET A 1 -4.15 25.31 -10.85
C MET A 1 -3.55 26.45 -10.05
N GLU A 2 -2.25 26.72 -10.23
CA GLU A 2 -1.63 27.90 -9.62
C GLU A 2 -1.99 29.13 -10.47
N THR A 3 -2.25 30.28 -9.84
CA THR A 3 -2.54 31.55 -10.52
C THR A 3 -1.58 32.61 -10.01
N LEU A 4 -0.93 33.32 -10.93
CA LEU A 4 0.08 34.34 -10.61
C LEU A 4 -0.20 35.62 -11.39
N PRO A 5 0.08 36.81 -10.80
CA PRO A 5 -0.01 38.07 -11.52
C PRO A 5 1.05 38.13 -12.62
N LEU A 6 0.74 38.83 -13.72
CA LEU A 6 1.64 38.96 -14.87
C LEU A 6 3.01 39.58 -14.49
N SER A 7 3.04 40.43 -13.45
CA SER A 7 4.28 41.02 -12.93
C SER A 7 5.30 40.01 -12.39
N ARG A 8 4.90 38.75 -12.12
CA ARG A 8 5.78 37.65 -11.72
C ARG A 8 6.21 36.75 -12.88
N VAL A 9 5.80 37.06 -14.11
CA VAL A 9 6.13 36.29 -15.31
C VAL A 9 7.14 37.07 -16.15
N GLN A 10 8.20 36.39 -16.58
CA GLN A 10 9.21 36.97 -17.48
C GLN A 10 9.46 36.02 -18.65
N PRO A 11 9.83 36.55 -19.84
CA PRO A 11 10.26 35.71 -20.96
C PRO A 11 11.45 34.84 -20.58
N ILE A 12 11.45 33.59 -21.05
CA ILE A 12 12.55 32.65 -20.81
C ILE A 12 13.62 32.75 -21.92
N PRO A 13 14.90 32.99 -21.58
CA PRO A 13 16.00 32.93 -22.54
C PRO A 13 16.19 31.52 -23.13
N ALA A 14 16.56 31.45 -24.41
CA ALA A 14 16.78 30.17 -25.10
C ALA A 14 17.91 29.31 -24.48
N SER A 15 18.89 29.94 -23.83
CA SER A 15 19.94 29.24 -23.08
C SER A 15 19.39 28.42 -21.92
N HIS A 16 18.30 28.88 -21.28
CA HIS A 16 17.64 28.17 -20.18
C HIS A 16 16.78 26.99 -20.66
N LEU A 17 16.53 26.89 -21.96
CA LEU A 17 15.79 25.79 -22.58
C LEU A 17 16.71 24.68 -23.14
N GLN A 18 18.03 24.86 -23.06
CA GLN A 18 18.99 23.84 -23.52
C GLN A 18 18.92 22.54 -22.71
N PRO A 19 18.78 22.57 -21.36
CA PRO A 19 18.62 21.35 -20.59
C PRO A 19 17.24 20.71 -20.85
N PRO A 20 17.13 19.37 -20.81
CA PRO A 20 15.83 18.71 -20.86
C PRO A 20 14.99 19.10 -19.64
N PHE A 21 13.67 19.17 -19.84
CA PHE A 21 12.74 19.33 -18.72
C PHE A 21 12.94 18.19 -17.71
N GLN A 22 13.23 18.56 -16.47
CA GLN A 22 13.59 17.61 -15.42
C GLN A 22 12.35 16.97 -14.75
N ILE A 23 11.16 17.49 -15.04
CA ILE A 23 9.90 16.97 -14.52
C ILE A 23 9.40 15.88 -15.46
N ILE A 24 9.39 14.64 -14.97
CA ILE A 24 8.86 13.48 -15.67
C ILE A 24 7.46 13.19 -15.12
N ARG A 25 6.48 13.06 -16.02
CA ARG A 25 5.14 12.63 -15.63
C ARG A 25 5.10 11.12 -15.58
N CYS A 26 4.67 10.58 -14.45
CA CYS A 26 4.61 9.15 -14.19
C CYS A 26 3.22 8.72 -13.74
N SER A 27 2.89 7.46 -14.00
CA SER A 27 1.78 6.73 -13.37
C SER A 27 2.34 5.49 -12.68
N LEU A 28 1.79 5.11 -11.53
CA LEU A 28 2.20 3.89 -10.85
C LEU A 28 1.64 2.67 -11.57
N GLU A 29 2.50 1.68 -11.80
CA GLU A 29 2.10 0.39 -12.38
C GLU A 29 1.12 -0.36 -11.47
N GLY A 30 0.11 -0.98 -12.07
CA GLY A 30 -0.74 -1.98 -11.39
C GLY A 30 -1.68 -1.41 -10.32
N LEU A 31 -1.85 -0.10 -10.25
CA LEU A 31 -2.82 0.54 -9.35
C LEU A 31 -4.02 1.05 -10.15
N MET A 32 -5.21 0.59 -9.79
CA MET A 32 -6.47 1.19 -10.23
C MET A 32 -6.91 2.24 -9.20
N GLU A 33 -7.40 3.39 -9.67
CA GLU A 33 -7.92 4.44 -8.78
C GLU A 33 -9.07 3.90 -7.93
N LEU A 34 -8.92 3.94 -6.62
CA LEU A 34 -10.04 3.74 -5.69
C LEU A 34 -10.90 5.01 -5.70
N ASN A 35 -12.23 4.86 -5.77
CA ASN A 35 -13.16 5.98 -5.93
C ASN A 35 -13.09 6.98 -4.74
N GLY A 36 -12.95 8.28 -5.06
CA GLY A 36 -13.37 9.41 -4.21
C GLY A 36 -12.57 9.67 -2.92
N SER A 37 -12.73 8.85 -1.89
CA SER A 37 -12.26 9.10 -0.51
C SER A 37 -10.90 8.47 -0.16
N SER A 38 -10.48 7.46 -0.93
CA SER A 38 -9.18 6.77 -0.78
C SER A 38 -7.97 7.63 -1.16
N SER A 39 -8.16 8.68 -1.96
CA SER A 39 -7.05 9.45 -2.56
C SER A 39 -6.20 10.16 -1.51
N GLN A 40 -6.77 10.63 -0.40
CA GLN A 40 -6.01 11.35 0.62
C GLN A 40 -5.09 10.42 1.42
N LEU A 41 -5.57 9.24 1.81
CA LEU A 41 -4.77 8.22 2.50
C LEU A 41 -3.66 7.68 1.60
N VAL A 42 -3.97 7.43 0.32
CA VAL A 42 -2.96 7.03 -0.69
C VAL A 42 -1.89 8.12 -0.80
N MET A 43 -2.28 9.39 -0.92
CA MET A 43 -1.34 10.50 -1.02
C MET A 43 -0.47 10.65 0.24
N GLU A 44 -1.04 10.46 1.43
CA GLU A 44 -0.29 10.50 2.68
C GLU A 44 0.71 9.34 2.78
N LEU A 45 0.30 8.13 2.40
CA LEU A 45 1.20 6.98 2.38
C LEU A 45 2.33 7.14 1.36
N LEU A 46 2.03 7.67 0.17
CA LEU A 46 3.01 8.00 -0.85
C LEU A 46 4.00 9.06 -0.36
N LYS A 47 3.52 10.12 0.29
CA LYS A 47 4.39 11.14 0.91
C LYS A 47 5.29 10.52 1.96
N ASN A 48 4.75 9.72 2.88
CA ASN A 48 5.53 9.06 3.92
C ASN A 48 6.56 8.07 3.33
N ALA A 49 6.23 7.42 2.22
CA ALA A 49 7.12 6.50 1.55
C ALA A 49 8.25 7.19 0.78
N MET A 50 7.93 8.24 0.00
CA MET A 50 8.81 8.79 -1.03
C MET A 50 9.34 10.20 -0.76
N LEU A 51 8.67 11.01 0.08
CA LEU A 51 9.07 12.40 0.28
C LEU A 51 10.41 12.46 1.01
N ASN A 52 11.38 13.18 0.44
CA ASN A 52 12.76 13.28 0.94
C ASN A 52 13.48 11.93 1.02
N GLN A 53 13.09 10.96 0.18
CA GLN A 53 13.68 9.62 0.13
C GLN A 53 14.24 9.36 -1.28
N SER A 54 15.29 8.55 -1.35
CA SER A 54 15.74 7.99 -2.62
C SER A 54 14.88 6.76 -2.94
N VAL A 55 14.32 6.74 -4.14
CA VAL A 55 13.52 5.62 -4.67
C VAL A 55 14.05 5.22 -6.03
N VAL A 56 13.93 3.94 -6.34
CA VAL A 56 14.24 3.38 -7.65
C VAL A 56 12.96 3.36 -8.46
N LEU A 57 13.01 3.97 -9.63
CA LEU A 57 11.92 3.99 -10.62
C LEU A 57 12.33 3.08 -11.78
N SER A 58 11.54 2.04 -12.03
CA SER A 58 11.71 1.19 -13.21
C SER A 58 10.58 1.47 -14.20
N VAL A 59 10.92 1.90 -15.41
CA VAL A 59 9.94 2.19 -16.46
C VAL A 59 9.40 0.89 -17.04
N LYS A 60 8.08 0.75 -17.07
CA LYS A 60 7.34 -0.45 -17.51
C LYS A 60 6.60 -0.23 -18.82
N GLY A 61 6.22 1.02 -19.08
CA GLY A 61 5.59 1.41 -20.32
C GLY A 61 5.57 2.93 -20.47
N ILE A 62 5.39 3.40 -21.70
CA ILE A 62 5.29 4.82 -22.00
C ILE A 62 4.05 5.02 -22.87
N SER A 63 3.14 5.88 -22.42
CA SER A 63 1.95 6.26 -23.17
C SER A 63 1.85 7.77 -23.25
N LYS A 64 1.90 8.30 -24.49
CA LYS A 64 2.01 9.74 -24.75
C LYS A 64 3.22 10.35 -24.04
N ASN A 65 2.98 11.11 -22.97
CA ASN A 65 3.99 11.76 -22.13
C ASN A 65 3.84 11.32 -20.66
N VAL A 66 3.37 10.10 -20.42
CA VAL A 66 3.25 9.52 -19.07
C VAL A 66 3.99 8.19 -19.06
N HIS A 67 4.91 8.06 -18.10
CA HIS A 67 5.72 6.87 -17.90
C HIS A 67 5.06 6.00 -16.81
N THR A 68 4.60 4.82 -17.20
CA THR A 68 4.16 3.83 -16.21
C THR A 68 5.40 3.26 -15.55
N VAL A 69 5.47 3.36 -14.21
CA VAL A 69 6.67 3.00 -13.43
C VAL A 69 6.30 2.08 -12.27
N SER A 70 7.16 1.11 -11.99
CA SER A 70 7.22 0.48 -10.67
C SER A 70 8.15 1.29 -9.77
N VAL A 71 7.80 1.42 -8.49
CA VAL A 71 8.55 2.21 -7.51
C VAL A 71 8.97 1.33 -6.36
N GLU A 72 10.26 1.33 -6.08
CA GLU A 72 10.89 0.51 -5.07
C GLU A 72 11.74 1.38 -4.15
N LYS A 73 11.70 1.09 -2.84
CA LYS A 73 12.44 1.81 -1.82
C LYS A 73 13.33 0.84 -1.03
N CYS A 74 14.59 1.21 -0.82
CA CYS A 74 15.45 0.50 0.11
C CYS A 74 14.96 0.69 1.55
N SER A 75 14.74 -0.42 2.26
CA SER A 75 14.45 -0.47 3.68
C SER A 75 15.48 -1.34 4.40
N GLU A 76 15.44 -1.34 5.73
CA GLU A 76 16.27 -2.21 6.57
C GLU A 76 16.10 -3.70 6.21
N ASN A 77 14.92 -4.09 5.75
CA ASN A 77 14.56 -5.46 5.40
C ASN A 77 14.77 -5.76 3.90
N GLY A 78 15.46 -4.88 3.17
CA GLY A 78 15.64 -4.99 1.73
C GLY A 78 14.73 -4.06 0.93
N MET A 79 14.58 -4.35 -0.36
CA MET A 79 13.83 -3.51 -1.29
C MET A 79 12.33 -3.75 -1.14
N VAL A 80 11.56 -2.67 -1.00
CA VAL A 80 10.10 -2.71 -0.80
C VAL A 80 9.40 -2.05 -1.97
N SER A 81 8.48 -2.79 -2.60
CA SER A 81 7.59 -2.26 -3.63
C SER A 81 6.51 -1.37 -2.99
N ILE A 82 6.38 -0.14 -3.50
CA ILE A 82 5.36 0.81 -3.02
C ILE A 82 3.96 0.35 -3.43
N ALA A 83 3.82 -0.28 -4.60
CA ALA A 83 2.55 -0.81 -5.08
C ALA A 83 2.04 -1.93 -4.16
N GLU A 84 2.91 -2.87 -3.77
CA GLU A 84 2.58 -3.95 -2.83
C GLU A 84 2.18 -3.41 -1.46
N LYS A 85 2.90 -2.38 -0.97
CA LYS A 85 2.56 -1.72 0.29
C LYS A 85 1.16 -1.10 0.25
N LEU A 86 0.79 -0.46 -0.86
CA LEU A 86 -0.55 0.10 -1.04
C LEU A 86 -1.62 -1.00 -1.10
N GLN A 87 -1.35 -2.11 -1.79
CA GLN A 87 -2.26 -3.26 -1.86
C GLN A 87 -2.48 -3.91 -0.48
N MET A 88 -1.40 -4.10 0.29
CA MET A 88 -1.48 -4.66 1.65
C MET A 88 -2.29 -3.78 2.60
N CYS A 89 -2.28 -2.46 2.40
CA CYS A 89 -3.12 -1.54 3.15
C CYS A 89 -4.57 -1.46 2.64
N GLY A 90 -4.95 -2.24 1.61
CA GLY A 90 -6.27 -2.17 0.98
C GLY A 90 -6.51 -0.87 0.20
N LEU A 91 -5.44 -0.15 -0.15
CA LEU A 91 -5.48 1.17 -0.79
C LEU A 91 -5.26 1.12 -2.31
N ALA A 92 -5.08 -0.08 -2.86
CA ALA A 92 -5.03 -0.29 -4.30
C ALA A 92 -5.43 -1.72 -4.66
N GLU A 93 -6.07 -1.87 -5.82
CA GLU A 93 -6.41 -3.16 -6.39
C GLU A 93 -5.45 -3.49 -7.55
N ASN A 94 -5.04 -4.75 -7.64
CA ASN A 94 -4.30 -5.24 -8.79
C ASN A 94 -5.29 -5.64 -9.90
N PRO A 95 -5.19 -5.08 -11.13
CA PRO A 95 -6.08 -5.45 -12.23
C PRO A 95 -6.00 -6.93 -12.64
N THR A 96 -4.94 -7.66 -12.28
CA THR A 96 -4.83 -9.10 -12.55
C THR A 96 -5.72 -9.97 -11.65
N TRP A 97 -6.33 -9.41 -10.60
CA TRP A 97 -7.26 -10.12 -9.73
C TRP A 97 -8.73 -9.91 -10.13
N LYS A 98 -8.99 -9.67 -11.42
CA LYS A 98 -10.32 -9.89 -12.00
C LYS A 98 -10.61 -11.39 -12.02
N ARG A 99 -11.21 -11.87 -10.92
CA ARG A 99 -11.94 -13.12 -10.73
C ARG A 99 -12.13 -13.95 -12.01
N GLU A 100 -11.14 -14.79 -12.35
CA GLU A 100 -11.42 -16.07 -12.99
C GLU A 100 -11.99 -16.99 -11.90
N GLY A 101 -13.27 -16.78 -11.61
CA GLY A 101 -14.02 -17.48 -10.59
C GLY A 101 -15.44 -17.67 -11.06
N ALA A 102 -15.58 -18.34 -12.20
CA ALA A 102 -16.81 -18.93 -12.68
C ALA A 102 -16.49 -20.24 -13.40
N SER A 103 -16.03 -21.24 -12.65
CA SER A 103 -16.38 -22.63 -12.93
C SER A 103 -16.35 -23.43 -11.63
N ALA A 104 -17.51 -23.96 -11.29
CA ALA A 104 -17.65 -24.99 -10.29
C ALA A 104 -16.96 -26.27 -10.78
N ALA A 105 -16.02 -26.78 -10.01
CA ALA A 105 -15.81 -28.21 -9.79
C ALA A 105 -14.77 -28.40 -8.68
N GLU A 106 -15.21 -29.04 -7.61
CA GLU A 106 -14.42 -29.40 -6.44
C GLU A 106 -13.21 -30.27 -6.81
N THR A 107 -12.07 -29.98 -6.18
CA THR A 107 -11.21 -31.05 -5.67
C THR A 107 -10.68 -30.62 -4.32
N THR A 108 -11.21 -31.26 -3.29
CA THR A 108 -10.71 -31.24 -1.92
C THR A 108 -9.26 -31.73 -1.89
N HIS A 109 -8.31 -30.81 -1.77
CA HIS A 109 -7.05 -31.11 -1.12
C HIS A 109 -6.78 -30.02 -0.10
N SER A 110 -7.06 -30.37 1.16
CA SER A 110 -6.84 -29.55 2.34
C SER A 110 -5.35 -29.28 2.50
N MET A 111 -4.85 -28.21 1.88
CA MET A 111 -3.58 -27.61 2.23
C MET A 111 -3.88 -26.38 3.08
N ASP A 112 -3.50 -26.45 4.36
CA ASP A 112 -3.54 -25.32 5.28
C ASP A 112 -2.72 -24.17 4.69
N CYS A 113 -3.42 -23.19 4.14
CA CYS A 113 -2.82 -21.95 3.66
C CYS A 113 -2.39 -21.12 4.88
N CYS A 114 -1.28 -20.38 4.81
CA CYS A 114 -0.82 -19.50 5.89
C CYS A 114 -1.91 -18.51 6.38
N CYS A 115 -2.91 -18.23 5.55
CA CYS A 115 -4.09 -17.46 5.89
C CYS A 115 -4.96 -18.09 6.99
N THR A 116 -5.10 -19.42 7.03
CA THR A 116 -5.91 -20.10 8.06
C THR A 116 -5.23 -20.05 9.42
N GLU A 117 -3.91 -20.16 9.46
CA GLU A 117 -3.12 -20.00 10.68
C GLU A 117 -3.18 -18.56 11.21
N LEU A 118 -3.01 -17.57 10.33
CA LEU A 118 -3.13 -16.17 10.71
C LEU A 118 -4.55 -15.83 11.22
N GLN A 119 -5.59 -16.38 10.58
CA GLN A 119 -6.97 -16.18 10.99
C GLN A 119 -7.23 -16.74 12.39
N LYS A 120 -6.73 -17.96 12.69
CA LYS A 120 -6.79 -18.53 14.04
C LYS A 120 -6.07 -17.66 15.07
N GLN A 121 -4.91 -17.09 14.70
CA GLN A 121 -4.20 -16.19 15.60
C GLN A 121 -4.95 -14.88 15.85
N ILE A 122 -5.58 -14.28 14.84
CA ILE A 122 -6.39 -13.06 15.00
C ILE A 122 -7.58 -13.33 15.93
N GLU A 123 -8.28 -14.45 15.73
CA GLU A 123 -9.43 -14.84 16.55
C GLU A 123 -9.02 -15.08 18.01
N LYS A 124 -7.83 -15.65 18.26
CA LYS A 124 -7.25 -15.79 19.60
C LYS A 124 -7.00 -14.42 20.25
N HIS A 125 -6.45 -13.45 19.52
CA HIS A 125 -6.20 -12.11 20.04
C HIS A 125 -7.49 -11.35 20.35
N GLU A 126 -8.53 -11.51 19.53
CA GLU A 126 -9.85 -10.90 19.76
C GLU A 126 -10.48 -11.41 21.07
N GLN A 127 -10.41 -12.71 21.32
CA GLN A 127 -10.89 -13.31 22.57
C GLN A 127 -10.13 -12.79 23.79
N ILE A 128 -8.81 -12.60 23.68
CA ILE A 128 -7.98 -12.03 24.76
C ILE A 128 -8.39 -10.58 25.03
N LEU A 129 -8.58 -9.77 23.98
CA LEU A 129 -9.00 -8.38 24.12
C LEU A 129 -10.38 -8.26 24.76
N LEU A 130 -11.35 -9.05 24.30
CA LEU A 130 -12.70 -9.11 24.90
C LEU A 130 -12.65 -9.51 26.38
N PHE A 131 -11.79 -10.47 26.72
CA PHE A 131 -11.62 -10.89 28.11
C PHE A 131 -11.06 -9.79 29.00
N LEU A 132 -10.02 -9.07 28.54
CA LEU A 132 -9.39 -7.96 29.25
C LEU A 132 -10.35 -6.78 29.42
N LEU A 133 -11.11 -6.42 28.38
CA LEU A 133 -12.09 -5.34 28.42
C LEU A 133 -13.26 -5.66 29.37
N ASN A 134 -13.68 -6.93 29.44
CA ASN A 134 -14.79 -7.35 30.30
C ASN A 134 -14.37 -7.61 31.76
N ASN A 135 -13.07 -7.66 32.10
CA ASN A 135 -12.59 -7.97 33.44
C ASN A 135 -11.32 -7.19 33.81
N PRO A 136 -11.41 -5.86 34.00
CA PRO A 136 -10.24 -5.01 34.18
C PRO A 136 -9.42 -5.31 35.47
N THR A 137 -9.98 -5.99 36.46
CA THR A 137 -9.36 -6.13 37.80
C THR A 137 -9.79 -7.43 38.53
N ASN A 138 -9.67 -8.59 37.90
CA ASN A 138 -9.85 -9.88 38.59
C ASN A 138 -8.60 -10.77 38.48
N GLN A 139 -7.82 -10.87 39.56
CA GLN A 139 -6.56 -11.62 39.62
C GLN A 139 -6.74 -13.13 39.35
N ASN A 140 -7.88 -13.73 39.70
CA ASN A 140 -8.14 -15.15 39.45
C ASN A 140 -8.30 -15.45 37.95
N LYS A 141 -8.88 -14.50 37.20
CA LYS A 141 -9.07 -14.59 35.75
C LYS A 141 -7.75 -14.49 34.96
N PHE A 142 -6.75 -13.81 35.51
CA PHE A 142 -5.42 -13.71 34.88
C PHE A 142 -4.67 -15.05 34.83
N ILE A 143 -4.93 -15.95 35.79
CA ILE A 143 -4.33 -17.29 35.85
C ILE A 143 -4.93 -18.20 34.77
N GLU A 144 -6.25 -18.10 34.49
CA GLU A 144 -6.90 -18.81 33.39
C GLU A 144 -6.43 -18.33 32.02
N MET A 145 -6.27 -17.02 31.84
CA MET A 145 -5.74 -16.45 30.60
C MET A 145 -4.32 -16.96 30.29
N LYS A 146 -3.44 -17.09 31.31
CA LYS A 146 -2.11 -17.67 31.15
C LYS A 146 -2.12 -19.14 30.74
N LYS A 147 -3.18 -19.90 31.05
CA LYS A 147 -3.33 -21.30 30.59
C LYS A 147 -3.75 -21.35 29.12
N LEU A 148 -4.63 -20.47 28.68
CA LEU A 148 -5.08 -20.38 27.29
C LEU A 148 -3.98 -19.90 26.31
N LEU A 149 -3.00 -19.13 26.81
CA LEU A 149 -1.86 -18.66 26.02
C LEU A 149 -0.77 -19.74 25.82
N LYS A 150 -0.77 -20.81 26.62
CA LYS A 150 0.24 -21.88 26.58
C LYS A 150 -0.17 -23.12 25.77
N SER A 151 -1.39 -23.13 25.24
CA SER A 151 -1.88 -24.14 24.30
C SER A 151 -2.02 -23.54 22.90
#